data_AF-A0A0B6YWN7-F1
#
_entry.id   AF-A0A0B6YWN7-F1
#
_cell.length_a   1.000
_cell.length_b   1.000
_cell.length_c   1.000
_cell.angle_alpha   90.00
_cell.angle_beta   90.00
_cell.angle_gamma   90.00
#
_symmetry.space_group_name_H-M   'P 1'
#
loop_
_entity.id
_entity.type
_entity.pdbx_description
1 polymer ?
#
loop_
_entity_poly.entity_id
_entity_poly.type
_entity_poly.pdbx_seq_one_letter_code
_entity_poly.pdbx_strand_id
1 'polypeptide(L)'
;PKFQCRQVVLTTPLTIQAQITFNPPLPFARNQLIQRVPMGCVMKAFLYYDAPFWKQKGFCGSSNINDKDSLVNFTMDNSSPDGTTHALVAFVVASNALR
;
A
#
# COMPACT_ATOMS: atom_id res chain seq x y z
N PRO A 1 10.79 -20.68 17.64
CA PRO A 1 11.36 -20.29 18.96
C PRO A 1 10.21 -19.86 19.90
N LYS A 2 10.35 -20.08 21.22
CA LYS A 2 9.39 -19.59 22.22
C LYS A 2 10.02 -18.38 22.94
N PHE A 3 9.22 -17.34 23.15
CA PHE A 3 9.63 -16.14 23.87
C PHE A 3 8.76 -15.95 25.10
N GLN A 4 9.34 -15.44 26.19
CA GLN A 4 8.63 -15.09 27.42
C GLN A 4 8.89 -13.63 27.75
N CYS A 5 7.86 -12.93 28.20
CA CYS A 5 7.92 -11.51 28.53
C CYS A 5 6.83 -11.15 29.54
N ARG A 6 6.95 -9.97 30.16
CA ARG A 6 5.93 -9.47 31.10
C ARG A 6 4.69 -8.92 30.38
N GLN A 7 4.86 -8.37 29.18
CA GLN A 7 3.80 -7.74 28.38
C GLN A 7 4.13 -7.87 26.90
N VAL A 8 3.09 -7.85 26.05
CA VAL A 8 3.20 -7.90 24.59
C VAL A 8 2.47 -6.70 23.98
N VAL A 9 3.08 -6.06 22.99
CA VAL A 9 2.44 -5.03 22.16
C VAL A 9 2.26 -5.59 20.75
N LEU A 10 1.00 -5.69 20.29
CA LEU A 10 0.68 -6.15 18.93
C LEU A 10 0.61 -4.94 17.98
N THR A 11 1.62 -4.82 17.12
CA THR A 11 1.75 -3.73 16.13
C THR A 11 1.39 -4.17 14.71
N THR A 12 0.88 -5.38 14.54
CA THR A 12 0.45 -5.91 13.24
C THR A 12 -0.97 -5.44 12.88
N PRO A 13 -1.34 -5.41 11.58
CA PRO A 13 -2.72 -5.16 11.15
C PRO A 13 -3.72 -6.13 11.79
N LEU A 14 -4.96 -5.69 11.98
CA LEU A 14 -6.00 -6.50 12.64
C LEU A 14 -6.27 -7.82 11.92
N THR A 15 -6.20 -7.84 10.59
CA THR A 15 -6.35 -9.06 9.78
C THR A 15 -5.28 -10.10 10.06
N ILE A 16 -4.04 -9.67 10.37
CA ILE A 16 -2.95 -10.57 10.79
C ILE A 16 -3.16 -11.04 12.23
N GLN A 17 -3.68 -10.18 13.10
CA GLN A 17 -4.01 -10.57 14.48
C GLN A 17 -5.08 -11.68 14.51
N ALA A 18 -6.00 -11.74 13.54
CA ALA A 18 -6.99 -12.81 13.42
C ALA A 18 -6.38 -14.20 13.14
N GLN A 19 -5.12 -14.28 12.70
CA GLN A 19 -4.40 -15.54 12.50
C GLN A 19 -3.67 -16.02 13.78
N ILE A 20 -3.63 -15.19 14.83
CA ILE A 20 -3.00 -15.54 16.11
C ILE A 20 -4.00 -16.30 16.96
N THR A 21 -3.60 -17.46 17.48
CA THR A 21 -4.39 -18.17 18.50
C THR A 21 -4.14 -17.55 19.87
N PHE A 22 -5.19 -17.00 20.49
CA PHE A 22 -5.14 -16.42 21.83
C PHE A 22 -5.65 -17.42 22.87
N ASN A 23 -4.90 -17.57 23.96
CA ASN A 23 -5.32 -18.33 25.14
C ASN A 23 -5.04 -17.51 26.41
N PRO A 24 -6.06 -17.08 27.18
CA PRO A 24 -7.50 -17.25 26.92
C PRO A 24 -7.97 -16.54 25.62
N PRO A 25 -9.15 -16.88 25.07
CA PRO A 25 -9.68 -16.21 23.90
C PRO A 25 -9.88 -14.71 24.14
N LEU A 26 -9.79 -13.91 23.07
CA LEU A 26 -10.04 -12.48 23.13
C LEU A 26 -11.49 -12.17 23.51
N PRO A 27 -11.76 -11.03 24.18
CA PRO A 27 -13.13 -10.57 24.43
C PRO A 27 -13.95 -10.50 23.15
N PHE A 28 -15.26 -10.80 23.24
CA PHE A 28 -16.16 -10.91 22.09
C PHE A 28 -16.06 -9.74 21.11
N ALA A 29 -16.12 -8.50 21.60
CA ALA A 29 -16.01 -7.31 20.77
C ALA A 29 -14.69 -7.24 19.97
N ARG A 30 -13.56 -7.61 20.61
CA ARG A 30 -12.24 -7.63 19.94
C ARG A 30 -12.17 -8.75 18.91
N ASN A 31 -12.70 -9.94 19.24
CA ASN A 31 -12.70 -11.07 18.31
C ASN A 31 -13.53 -10.79 17.05
N GLN A 32 -14.67 -10.10 17.22
CA GLN A 32 -15.50 -9.65 16.09
C GLN A 32 -14.81 -8.55 15.26
N LEU A 33 -14.15 -7.60 15.91
CA LEU A 33 -13.45 -6.50 15.23
C LEU A 33 -12.35 -7.00 14.30
N ILE A 34 -11.47 -7.89 14.78
CA ILE A 34 -10.31 -8.35 14.01
C ILE A 34 -10.69 -9.14 12.74
N GLN A 35 -11.94 -9.64 12.67
CA GLN A 35 -12.46 -10.37 11.52
C GLN A 35 -13.20 -9.49 10.49
N ARG A 36 -13.51 -8.23 10.81
CA ARG A 36 -14.40 -7.37 9.99
C ARG A 36 -13.78 -6.08 9.47
N VAL A 37 -12.46 -5.96 9.57
CA VAL A 37 -11.71 -4.80 9.07
C VAL A 37 -10.74 -5.26 7.98
N PRO A 38 -11.23 -5.56 6.76
CA PRO A 38 -10.37 -5.98 5.66
C PRO A 38 -9.47 -4.81 5.21
N MET A 39 -8.31 -5.16 4.65
CA MET A 39 -7.42 -4.18 4.02
C MET A 39 -7.88 -3.91 2.58
N GLY A 40 -7.68 -2.69 2.10
CA GLY A 40 -7.84 -2.36 0.68
C GLY A 40 -6.82 -3.07 -0.20
N CYS A 41 -7.09 -3.14 -1.50
CA CYS A 41 -6.16 -3.68 -2.50
C CYS A 41 -5.48 -2.56 -3.29
N VAL A 42 -4.17 -2.64 -3.45
CA VAL A 42 -3.36 -1.68 -4.19
C VAL A 42 -2.15 -2.38 -4.82
N MET A 43 -1.87 -2.07 -6.08
CA MET A 43 -0.58 -2.36 -6.71
C MET A 43 0.21 -1.06 -6.84
N LYS A 44 1.49 -1.13 -6.50
CA LYS A 44 2.45 -0.04 -6.64
C LYS A 44 3.46 -0.43 -7.72
N ALA A 45 3.42 0.24 -8.85
CA ALA A 45 4.35 0.02 -9.95
C ALA A 45 5.35 1.19 -10.04
N PHE A 46 6.62 0.89 -10.27
CA PHE A 46 7.66 1.88 -10.50
C PHE A 46 8.11 1.80 -11.96
N LEU A 47 7.95 2.90 -12.68
CA LEU A 47 8.31 3.00 -14.08
C LEU A 47 9.54 3.89 -14.19
N TYR A 48 10.68 3.30 -14.54
CA TYR A 48 11.95 3.99 -14.69
C TYR A 48 12.15 4.45 -16.13
N TYR A 49 12.77 5.61 -16.29
CA TYR A 49 13.01 6.25 -17.58
C TYR A 49 14.43 6.81 -17.61
N ASP A 50 14.99 6.91 -18.82
CA ASP A 50 16.32 7.50 -19.04
C ASP A 50 16.34 9.02 -18.77
N ALA A 51 15.19 9.68 -18.86
CA ALA A 51 15.04 11.10 -18.61
C ALA A 51 13.67 11.42 -17.99
N PRO A 52 13.56 12.49 -17.18
CA PRO A 52 12.29 12.90 -16.58
C PRO A 52 11.47 13.72 -17.60
N PHE A 53 11.01 13.06 -18.67
CA PHE A 53 10.37 13.72 -19.81
C PHE A 53 9.14 14.55 -19.42
N TRP A 54 8.45 14.18 -18.33
CA TRP A 54 7.33 14.96 -17.79
C TRP A 54 7.77 16.33 -17.28
N LYS A 55 8.93 16.43 -16.60
CA LYS A 55 9.49 17.70 -16.14
C LYS A 55 9.89 18.60 -17.30
N GLN A 56 10.48 18.02 -18.35
CA GLN A 56 10.83 18.75 -19.58
C GLN A 56 9.59 19.35 -20.26
N LYS A 57 8.42 18.73 -20.07
CA LYS A 57 7.12 19.22 -20.54
C LYS A 57 6.39 20.15 -19.55
N GLY A 58 7.04 20.54 -18.45
CA GLY A 58 6.47 21.43 -17.43
C GLY A 58 5.53 20.73 -16.44
N PHE A 59 5.48 19.40 -16.40
CA PHE A 59 4.67 18.62 -15.46
C PHE A 59 5.47 18.16 -14.25
N CYS A 60 4.82 18.10 -13.09
CA CYS A 60 5.42 17.63 -11.84
C CYS A 60 5.46 16.10 -11.68
N GLY A 61 4.88 15.33 -12.61
CA GLY A 61 4.79 13.87 -12.55
C GLY A 61 3.56 13.33 -11.80
N SER A 62 2.79 14.20 -11.15
CA SER A 62 1.51 13.83 -10.54
C SER A 62 0.38 13.86 -11.57
N SER A 63 -0.41 12.79 -11.61
CA SER A 63 -1.62 12.73 -12.43
C SER A 63 -2.75 12.06 -11.66
N ASN A 64 -3.98 12.53 -11.87
CA ASN A 64 -5.20 11.85 -11.43
C ASN A 64 -5.94 11.42 -12.69
N ILE A 65 -6.07 10.11 -12.89
CA ILE A 65 -6.56 9.51 -14.11
C ILE A 65 -7.99 9.03 -13.85
N ASN A 66 -8.95 9.83 -14.30
CA ASN A 66 -10.37 9.49 -14.24
C ASN A 66 -10.85 8.91 -15.58
N ASP A 67 -10.22 7.81 -15.97
CA ASP A 67 -10.57 7.03 -17.15
C ASP A 67 -10.91 5.60 -16.73
N LYS A 68 -12.05 5.10 -17.19
CA LYS A 68 -12.55 3.74 -16.84
C LYS A 68 -11.73 2.64 -17.48
N ASP A 69 -11.09 2.93 -18.61
CA ASP A 69 -10.27 1.97 -19.34
C ASP A 69 -8.81 1.98 -18.86
N SER A 70 -8.43 2.98 -18.05
CA SER A 70 -7.10 3.01 -17.43
C SER A 70 -7.00 2.04 -16.25
N LEU A 71 -5.94 1.24 -16.24
CA LEU A 71 -5.55 0.45 -15.08
C LEU A 71 -5.03 1.36 -13.94
N VAL A 72 -4.23 2.37 -14.29
CA VAL A 72 -3.61 3.28 -13.31
C VAL A 72 -4.59 4.38 -12.94
N ASN A 73 -4.75 4.62 -11.63
CA ASN A 73 -5.63 5.66 -11.11
C ASN A 73 -4.90 6.97 -10.86
N PHE A 74 -3.64 6.91 -10.40
CA PHE A 74 -2.81 8.10 -10.24
C PHE A 74 -1.33 7.77 -10.28
N THR A 75 -0.54 8.77 -10.64
CA THR A 75 0.93 8.71 -10.65
C THR A 75 1.52 9.81 -9.78
N MET A 76 2.77 9.63 -9.37
CA MET A 76 3.61 10.68 -8.77
C MET A 76 5.05 10.56 -9.26
N ASP A 77 5.79 11.67 -9.26
CA ASP A 77 7.23 11.63 -9.45
C ASP A 77 7.90 10.89 -8.29
N ASN A 78 8.74 9.93 -8.63
CA ASN A 78 9.58 9.17 -7.71
C ASN A 78 11.04 9.24 -8.20
N SER A 79 11.44 10.37 -8.79
CA SER A 79 12.82 10.60 -9.16
C SER A 79 13.66 10.72 -7.88
N SER A 80 14.89 10.21 -7.92
CA SER A 80 15.80 10.32 -6.78
C SER A 80 16.21 11.78 -6.54
N PRO A 81 16.47 12.18 -5.28
CA PRO A 81 16.85 13.55 -4.95
C PRO A 81 18.16 14.03 -5.62
N ASP A 82 19.07 13.10 -5.91
CA ASP A 82 20.34 13.34 -6.61
C ASP A 82 20.18 13.50 -8.14
N GLY A 83 18.97 13.29 -8.67
CA GLY A 83 18.66 13.43 -10.09
C GLY A 83 19.22 12.32 -10.99
N THR A 84 19.73 11.21 -10.44
CA THR A 84 20.30 10.11 -11.22
C THR A 84 19.26 9.08 -11.67
N THR A 85 18.14 9.01 -10.97
CA THR A 85 17.05 8.07 -11.23
C THR A 85 15.80 8.85 -11.56
N HIS A 86 15.19 8.56 -12.71
CA HIS A 86 13.93 9.17 -13.11
C HIS A 86 12.85 8.11 -13.10
N ALA A 87 11.88 8.24 -12.21
CA ALA A 87 10.80 7.27 -12.13
C ALA A 87 9.46 7.95 -11.86
N LEU A 88 8.41 7.32 -12.37
CA LEU A 88 7.05 7.55 -11.91
C LEU A 88 6.64 6.36 -11.05
N VAL A 89 6.04 6.65 -9.90
CA VAL A 89 5.25 5.64 -9.19
C VAL A 89 3.82 5.71 -9.69
N ALA A 90 3.26 4.58 -10.06
CA ALA A 90 1.87 4.41 -10.48
C ALA A 90 1.12 3.56 -9.45
N PHE A 91 -0.09 4.00 -9.12
CA PHE A 91 -1.00 3.29 -8.22
C PHE A 91 -2.20 2.78 -8.98
N VAL A 92 -2.41 1.47 -8.89
CA VAL A 92 -3.61 0.76 -9.31
C VAL A 92 -4.36 0.43 -8.03
N VAL A 93 -5.56 0.97 -7.83
CA VAL A 93 -6.27 0.87 -6.54
C VAL A 93 -7.62 0.20 -6.67
N ALA A 94 -8.09 -0.38 -5.56
CA ALA A 94 -9.41 -0.96 -5.43
C ALA A 94 -9.69 -2.01 -6.53
N SER A 95 -10.82 -1.93 -7.21
CA SER A 95 -11.22 -2.89 -8.24
C SER A 95 -10.25 -2.98 -9.40
N ASN A 96 -9.50 -1.92 -9.72
CA ASN A 96 -8.48 -1.97 -10.77
C ASN A 96 -7.31 -2.89 -10.40
N ALA A 97 -7.02 -3.03 -9.10
CA ALA A 97 -5.95 -3.90 -8.61
C ALA A 97 -6.35 -5.40 -8.56
N LEU A 98 -7.61 -5.70 -8.86
CA LEU A 98 -8.17 -7.05 -8.89
C LEU A 98 -8.46 -7.55 -10.30
N ARG A 99 -8.26 -6.70 -11.32
CA ARG A 99 -8.37 -7.04 -12.74
C ARG A 99 -7.07 -7.67 -13.23
#